data_AF-A0A511KBX5-F1
#
_entry.id   AF-A0A511KBX5-F1
#
_cell.length_a   1.000
_cell.length_b   1.000
_cell.length_c   1.000
_cell.angle_alpha   90.00
_cell.angle_beta   90.00
_cell.angle_gamma   90.00
#
_symmetry.space_group_name_H-M   'P 1'
#
loop_
_entity.id
_entity.type
_entity.pdbx_description
1 polymer ?
#
loop_
_entity_poly.entity_id
_entity_poly.type
_entity_poly.pdbx_seq_one_letter_code
_entity_poly.pdbx_strand_id
1 'polypeptide(L)'
;MANGNLSHSMRENYGTHGVAEYYKIVQDSYRNPHFPGLKKVIAQVLDRYVTQEKPKSIKVLDLAAGSGEATEAILAWRASRWPKVEVGTAATADPAQQPEEAQPATVPPPAALQSARPLALPIRQHFIPPSRVPSSRPAVRPNRPAAVPAVPEPELSIAASDPFTSRAYRARLGLPCLELSFSDVAAGKLPAPGAIEPPEEGDDEVKLYDIVVISFALHLVESSSELWALLAELGKRARWLVITSPHKKPEIKSSWGWRRWEPSAAWCPAEGRGKVGGVEGDGYEIVLDRVRLRLYRSEANWNGE
;
A
#
# COMPACT_ATOMS: atom_id res chain seq x y z
N MET A 1 -0.45 -27.71 3.22
CA MET A 1 -1.01 -26.43 2.74
C MET A 1 -0.08 -25.91 1.65
N ALA A 2 -0.60 -25.35 0.56
CA ALA A 2 0.24 -24.80 -0.50
C ALA A 2 0.76 -23.41 -0.10
N ASN A 3 2.09 -23.23 -0.15
CA ASN A 3 2.68 -21.88 -0.07
C ASN A 3 2.33 -21.12 -1.36
N GLY A 4 2.05 -19.81 -1.25
CA GLY A 4 1.32 -19.03 -2.27
C GLY A 4 1.94 -18.90 -3.68
N ASN A 5 3.13 -19.47 -3.92
CA ASN A 5 3.72 -19.62 -5.26
C ASN A 5 3.87 -21.11 -5.57
N LEU A 6 2.94 -21.65 -6.38
CA LEU A 6 2.99 -23.04 -6.86
C LEU A 6 4.17 -23.28 -7.82
N SER A 7 4.60 -22.23 -8.53
CA SER A 7 5.84 -22.16 -9.31
C SER A 7 6.54 -20.81 -9.10
N HIS A 8 7.74 -20.66 -9.67
CA HIS A 8 8.47 -19.38 -9.67
C HIS A 8 7.88 -18.30 -10.60
N SER A 9 6.89 -18.64 -11.44
CA SER A 9 6.36 -17.76 -12.48
C SER A 9 4.85 -17.64 -12.43
N MET A 10 4.32 -16.42 -12.25
CA MET A 10 2.86 -16.20 -12.30
C MET A 10 2.24 -16.62 -13.64
N ARG A 11 2.98 -16.50 -14.75
CA ARG A 11 2.52 -16.96 -16.07
C ARG A 11 2.35 -18.48 -16.13
N GLU A 12 3.24 -19.22 -15.47
CA GLU A 12 3.20 -20.68 -15.38
C GLU A 12 2.08 -21.15 -14.44
N ASN A 13 1.89 -20.46 -13.31
CA ASN A 13 0.76 -20.66 -12.41
C ASN A 13 -0.58 -20.53 -13.16
N TYR A 14 -0.78 -19.45 -13.91
CA TYR A 14 -2.01 -19.21 -14.68
C TYR A 14 -2.15 -20.14 -15.88
N GLY A 15 -1.05 -20.47 -16.58
CA GLY A 15 -1.08 -21.43 -17.69
C GLY A 15 -1.44 -22.85 -17.26
N THR A 16 -1.10 -23.24 -16.02
CA THR A 16 -1.33 -24.59 -15.50
C THR A 16 -2.73 -24.75 -14.89
N HIS A 17 -3.21 -23.75 -14.14
CA HIS A 17 -4.47 -23.84 -13.39
C HIS A 17 -5.59 -22.95 -13.92
N GLY A 18 -5.28 -21.97 -14.77
CA GLY A 18 -6.14 -20.81 -14.99
C GLY A 18 -6.09 -19.83 -13.80
N VAL A 19 -6.43 -18.56 -14.06
CA VAL A 19 -6.39 -17.49 -13.05
C VAL A 19 -7.32 -17.78 -11.87
N ALA A 20 -8.55 -18.21 -12.16
CA ALA A 20 -9.58 -18.46 -11.15
C ALA A 20 -9.20 -19.61 -10.20
N GLU A 21 -8.79 -20.78 -10.72
CA GLU A 21 -8.44 -21.93 -9.88
C GLU A 21 -7.13 -21.68 -9.12
N TYR A 22 -6.16 -20.98 -9.72
CA TYR A 22 -4.95 -20.57 -9.00
C TYR A 22 -5.30 -19.75 -7.74
N TYR A 23 -6.08 -18.66 -7.89
CA TYR A 23 -6.45 -17.83 -6.74
C TYR A 23 -7.34 -18.59 -5.75
N LYS A 24 -8.23 -19.46 -6.21
CA LYS A 24 -9.02 -20.35 -5.34
C LYS A 24 -8.12 -21.22 -4.44
N ILE A 25 -6.99 -21.72 -4.96
CA ILE A 25 -6.00 -22.53 -4.21
C ILE A 25 -5.16 -21.67 -3.25
N VAL A 26 -4.73 -20.46 -3.65
CA VAL A 26 -3.72 -19.68 -2.90
C VAL A 26 -4.23 -18.43 -2.19
N GLN A 27 -5.51 -18.04 -2.30
CA GLN A 27 -6.06 -16.77 -1.78
C GLN A 27 -5.63 -16.43 -0.34
N ASP A 28 -5.62 -17.41 0.57
CA ASP A 28 -5.27 -17.18 1.98
C ASP A 28 -3.76 -16.99 2.19
N SER A 29 -2.92 -17.65 1.40
CA SER A 29 -1.46 -17.73 1.57
C SER A 29 -0.65 -16.84 0.59
N TYR A 30 -1.27 -16.37 -0.49
CA TYR A 30 -0.63 -15.47 -1.46
C TYR A 30 -0.32 -14.11 -0.83
N ARG A 31 0.90 -13.61 -1.04
CA ARG A 31 1.30 -12.25 -0.66
C ARG A 31 2.10 -11.65 -1.80
N ASN A 32 1.77 -10.42 -2.18
CA ASN A 32 2.49 -9.74 -3.26
C ASN A 32 3.95 -9.43 -2.82
N PRO A 33 4.99 -10.02 -3.43
CA PRO A 33 6.38 -9.78 -3.04
C PRO A 33 6.84 -8.34 -3.31
N HIS A 34 6.10 -7.61 -4.15
CA HIS A 34 6.36 -6.20 -4.49
C HIS A 34 5.62 -5.21 -3.58
N PHE A 35 4.92 -5.66 -2.55
CA PHE A 35 4.15 -4.79 -1.66
C PHE A 35 4.96 -3.62 -1.03
N PRO A 36 6.23 -3.77 -0.61
CA PRO A 36 7.05 -2.64 -0.14
C PRO A 36 7.20 -1.53 -1.20
N GLY A 37 7.43 -1.91 -2.46
CA GLY A 37 7.52 -0.98 -3.58
C GLY A 37 6.18 -0.33 -3.90
N LEU A 38 5.09 -1.11 -3.87
CA LEU A 38 3.72 -0.61 -4.06
C LEU A 38 3.41 0.52 -3.09
N LYS A 39 3.69 0.34 -1.79
CA LYS A 39 3.50 1.38 -0.77
C LYS A 39 4.25 2.67 -1.11
N LYS A 40 5.50 2.57 -1.54
CA LYS A 40 6.32 3.74 -1.90
C LYS A 40 5.77 4.49 -3.12
N VAL A 41 5.41 3.79 -4.20
CA VAL A 41 4.91 4.45 -5.42
C VAL A 41 3.52 5.05 -5.21
N ILE A 42 2.64 4.37 -4.46
CA ILE A 42 1.30 4.87 -4.12
C ILE A 42 1.39 6.13 -3.25
N ALA A 43 2.21 6.11 -2.20
CA ALA A 43 2.43 7.30 -1.37
C ALA A 43 2.96 8.48 -2.21
N GLN A 44 3.97 8.23 -3.07
CA GLN A 44 4.54 9.29 -3.91
C GLN A 44 3.54 9.88 -4.92
N VAL A 45 2.67 9.07 -5.55
CA VAL A 45 1.67 9.62 -6.49
C VAL A 45 0.56 10.37 -5.75
N LEU A 46 0.10 9.88 -4.60
CA LEU A 46 -0.95 10.53 -3.81
C LEU A 46 -0.47 11.85 -3.21
N ASP A 47 0.78 11.94 -2.78
CA ASP A 47 1.43 13.19 -2.36
C ASP A 47 1.38 14.26 -3.45
N ARG A 48 1.62 13.87 -4.71
CA ARG A 48 1.54 14.76 -5.87
C ARG A 48 0.09 15.15 -6.16
N TYR A 49 -0.81 14.17 -6.18
CA TYR A 49 -2.24 14.37 -6.38
C TYR A 49 -2.82 15.39 -5.40
N VAL A 50 -2.61 15.23 -4.08
CA VAL A 50 -3.18 16.17 -3.10
C VAL A 50 -2.54 17.56 -3.14
N THR A 51 -1.26 17.66 -3.50
CA THR A 51 -0.57 18.94 -3.63
C THR A 51 -1.10 19.75 -4.82
N GLN A 52 -1.39 19.08 -5.93
CA GLN A 52 -1.72 19.72 -7.22
C GLN A 52 -3.23 19.90 -7.38
N GLU A 53 -4.02 18.83 -7.21
CA GLU A 53 -5.49 18.86 -7.40
C GLU A 53 -6.23 19.43 -6.18
N LYS A 54 -5.57 19.54 -5.01
CA LYS A 54 -6.10 20.09 -3.75
C LYS A 54 -7.54 19.62 -3.43
N PRO A 55 -7.79 18.30 -3.46
CA PRO A 55 -9.13 17.75 -3.30
C PRO A 55 -9.71 18.04 -1.92
N LYS A 56 -11.01 18.29 -1.84
CA LYS A 56 -11.75 18.25 -0.56
C LYS A 56 -12.07 16.81 -0.14
N SER A 57 -12.29 15.93 -1.13
CA SER A 57 -12.54 14.51 -0.95
C SER A 57 -11.85 13.71 -2.07
N ILE A 58 -11.53 12.45 -1.80
CA ILE A 58 -10.92 11.51 -2.73
C ILE A 58 -11.77 10.24 -2.74
N LYS A 59 -12.39 9.95 -3.89
CA LYS A 59 -13.13 8.72 -4.16
C LYS A 59 -12.23 7.76 -4.91
N VAL A 60 -11.73 6.72 -4.24
CA VAL A 60 -10.85 5.71 -4.84
C VAL A 60 -11.62 4.43 -5.17
N LEU A 61 -11.29 3.82 -6.32
CA LEU A 61 -11.61 2.43 -6.62
C LEU A 61 -10.31 1.61 -6.67
N ASP A 62 -10.18 0.60 -5.81
CA ASP A 62 -9.16 -0.45 -5.93
C ASP A 62 -9.73 -1.61 -6.78
N LEU A 63 -9.37 -1.66 -8.06
CA LEU A 63 -9.95 -2.57 -9.04
C LEU A 63 -9.00 -3.74 -9.35
N ALA A 64 -9.53 -4.96 -9.21
CA ALA A 64 -8.74 -6.17 -9.01
C ALA A 64 -7.81 -6.01 -7.80
N ALA A 65 -8.42 -5.70 -6.66
CA ALA A 65 -7.77 -5.32 -5.41
C ALA A 65 -6.89 -6.42 -4.80
N GLY A 66 -7.01 -7.67 -5.26
CA GLY A 66 -6.32 -8.79 -4.64
C GLY A 66 -6.73 -8.95 -3.18
N SER A 67 -5.76 -9.26 -2.31
CA SER A 67 -5.95 -9.25 -0.86
C SER A 67 -5.88 -7.85 -0.24
N GLY A 68 -6.02 -6.78 -1.03
CA GLY A 68 -6.14 -5.40 -0.55
C GLY A 68 -4.82 -4.65 -0.33
N GLU A 69 -3.71 -5.08 -0.96
CA GLU A 69 -2.42 -4.40 -0.83
C GLU A 69 -2.45 -2.92 -1.26
N ALA A 70 -3.20 -2.56 -2.30
CA ALA A 70 -3.29 -1.16 -2.74
C ALA A 70 -4.14 -0.33 -1.76
N THR A 71 -5.31 -0.81 -1.33
CA THR A 71 -6.07 -0.19 -0.23
C THR A 71 -5.21 -0.03 1.05
N GLU A 72 -4.46 -1.04 1.48
CA GLU A 72 -3.58 -0.93 2.67
C GLU A 72 -2.52 0.17 2.47
N ALA A 73 -1.94 0.29 1.28
CA ALA A 73 -0.99 1.36 0.94
C ALA A 73 -1.62 2.76 1.02
N ILE A 74 -2.87 2.93 0.56
CA ILE A 74 -3.59 4.21 0.59
C ILE A 74 -3.95 4.59 2.04
N LEU A 75 -4.46 3.64 2.83
CA LEU A 75 -4.80 3.87 4.24
C LEU A 75 -3.54 4.22 5.06
N ALA A 76 -2.44 3.50 4.85
CA ALA A 76 -1.16 3.80 5.50
C ALA A 76 -0.59 5.16 5.08
N TRP A 77 -0.71 5.54 3.80
CA TRP A 77 -0.35 6.88 3.33
C TRP A 77 -1.15 7.96 4.06
N ARG A 78 -2.49 7.86 4.12
CA ARG A 78 -3.34 8.83 4.82
C ARG A 78 -2.93 8.97 6.28
N ALA A 79 -2.80 7.85 7.00
CA ALA A 79 -2.41 7.84 8.42
C ALA A 79 -1.01 8.46 8.66
N SER A 80 -0.08 8.32 7.71
CA SER A 80 1.25 8.93 7.79
C SER A 80 1.25 10.44 7.51
N ARG A 81 0.27 10.94 6.76
CA ARG A 81 0.15 12.35 6.37
C ARG A 81 -0.66 13.19 7.36
N TRP A 82 -1.75 12.62 7.87
CA TRP A 82 -2.61 13.23 8.88
C TRP A 82 -2.73 12.28 10.08
N PRO A 83 -1.67 12.15 10.90
CA PRO A 83 -1.73 11.37 12.12
C PRO A 83 -2.79 11.97 13.04
N LYS A 84 -3.80 11.17 13.40
CA LYS A 84 -4.76 11.55 14.44
C LYS A 84 -3.97 11.72 15.73
N VAL A 85 -4.02 12.92 16.31
CA VAL A 85 -3.50 13.15 17.65
C VAL A 85 -4.41 12.41 18.61
N GLU A 86 -3.97 11.23 19.06
CA GLU A 86 -4.55 10.63 20.25
C GLU A 86 -4.28 11.59 21.40
N VAL A 87 -5.34 12.25 21.86
CA VAL A 87 -5.32 12.98 23.13
C VAL A 87 -5.23 11.92 24.20
N GLY A 88 -3.99 11.54 24.53
CA GLY A 88 -3.72 10.63 25.62
C GLY A 88 -4.38 11.19 26.87
N THR A 89 -5.35 10.46 27.42
CA THR A 89 -5.82 10.68 28.79
C THR A 89 -4.60 10.57 29.67
N ALA A 90 -4.09 11.73 30.11
CA ALA A 90 -3.00 11.80 31.05
C ALA A 90 -3.46 11.07 32.32
N ALA A 91 -2.92 9.89 32.55
CA ALA A 91 -3.06 9.23 33.83
C ALA A 91 -2.48 10.19 34.87
N THR A 92 -3.34 10.70 35.75
CA THR A 92 -2.95 11.49 36.91
C THR A 92 -2.16 10.58 37.84
N ALA A 93 -0.85 10.52 37.60
CA ALA A 93 0.10 9.88 38.50
C ALA A 93 0.19 10.76 39.76
N ASP A 94 -0.52 10.33 40.81
CA ASP A 94 -0.54 10.97 42.11
C ASP A 94 0.85 10.80 42.80
N PRO A 95 1.58 11.88 43.13
CA PRO A 95 2.96 11.78 43.60
C PRO A 95 3.03 11.82 45.13
N ALA A 96 2.92 10.66 45.81
CA ALA A 96 3.10 10.60 47.27
C ALA A 96 3.74 9.28 47.77
N GLN A 97 4.61 9.44 48.78
CA GLN A 97 5.08 8.43 49.75
C GLN A 97 6.20 7.43 49.36
N GLN A 98 7.44 7.93 49.53
CA GLN A 98 8.52 7.28 50.30
C GLN A 98 9.09 8.36 51.27
N PRO A 99 9.95 8.06 52.26
CA PRO A 99 10.53 6.76 52.68
C PRO A 99 10.40 6.45 54.20
N GLU A 100 10.84 5.27 54.66
CA GLU A 100 11.54 5.14 55.96
C GLU A 100 12.46 3.91 56.06
N GLU A 101 13.51 4.04 56.88
CA GLU A 101 14.60 3.10 57.21
C GLU A 101 14.26 2.26 58.48
N ALA A 102 15.05 1.35 59.07
CA ALA A 102 15.90 0.24 58.61
C ALA A 102 16.35 -0.64 59.83
N GLN A 103 16.74 -1.92 59.63
CA GLN A 103 17.58 -2.79 60.51
C GLN A 103 17.00 -3.34 61.87
N PRO A 104 17.66 -4.30 62.60
CA PRO A 104 18.22 -5.60 62.16
C PRO A 104 18.09 -6.82 63.17
N ALA A 105 18.48 -8.03 62.72
CA ALA A 105 18.91 -9.23 63.49
C ALA A 105 17.87 -9.98 64.38
N THR A 106 18.01 -11.23 64.86
CA THR A 106 19.09 -12.26 64.91
C THR A 106 18.57 -13.70 64.60
N VAL A 107 19.48 -14.66 64.39
CA VAL A 107 19.22 -16.07 63.99
C VAL A 107 19.54 -17.04 65.15
N PRO A 108 19.08 -18.32 65.17
CA PRO A 108 19.97 -19.45 64.75
C PRO A 108 19.19 -20.65 64.09
N PRO A 109 19.26 -21.98 64.44
CA PRO A 109 18.80 -23.09 63.56
C PRO A 109 17.56 -23.81 64.19
N PRO A 110 17.18 -25.10 63.94
CA PRO A 110 17.68 -26.17 63.04
C PRO A 110 16.56 -26.68 62.07
N ALA A 111 16.56 -27.85 61.41
CA ALA A 111 17.34 -29.09 61.56
C ALA A 111 17.63 -29.81 60.21
N ALA A 112 17.53 -31.14 60.16
CA ALA A 112 18.17 -32.01 59.17
C ALA A 112 17.21 -32.87 58.32
N LEU A 113 17.56 -33.04 57.04
CA LEU A 113 18.02 -34.34 56.53
C LEU A 113 18.81 -34.17 55.21
N GLN A 114 19.72 -35.11 54.93
CA GLN A 114 20.76 -35.00 53.90
C GLN A 114 20.52 -35.98 52.75
N SER A 115 21.05 -35.68 51.55
CA SER A 115 21.71 -36.72 50.72
C SER A 115 22.54 -36.14 49.55
N ALA A 116 23.79 -36.61 49.47
CA ALA A 116 24.65 -36.84 48.29
C ALA A 116 24.84 -35.74 47.20
N ARG A 117 26.04 -35.11 47.27
CA ARG A 117 26.94 -34.80 46.12
C ARG A 117 28.06 -35.88 46.09
N PRO A 118 29.04 -35.95 45.15
CA PRO A 118 29.51 -34.93 44.17
C PRO A 118 29.69 -35.49 42.72
N LEU A 119 30.18 -34.75 41.73
CA LEU A 119 31.61 -34.50 41.41
C LEU A 119 31.81 -33.15 40.68
N ALA A 120 33.06 -32.68 40.58
CA ALA A 120 33.39 -31.26 40.32
C ALA A 120 34.49 -31.03 39.26
N LEU A 121 34.87 -29.75 39.09
CA LEU A 121 36.02 -29.15 38.37
C LEU A 121 35.74 -28.60 36.95
N PRO A 122 36.46 -27.53 36.51
CA PRO A 122 36.83 -26.34 37.28
C PRO A 122 36.56 -25.00 36.53
N ILE A 123 36.40 -23.92 37.30
CA ILE A 123 36.21 -22.55 36.78
C ILE A 123 37.55 -21.99 36.25
N ARG A 124 37.54 -21.33 35.08
CA ARG A 124 38.61 -20.42 34.65
C ARG A 124 38.15 -18.96 34.70
N GLN A 125 39.06 -18.09 35.13
CA GLN A 125 38.79 -16.68 35.44
C GLN A 125 38.71 -15.79 34.20
N HIS A 126 38.05 -14.63 34.34
CA HIS A 126 37.90 -13.63 33.29
C HIS A 126 39.21 -12.91 32.99
N PHE A 127 39.45 -12.59 31.72
CA PHE A 127 40.60 -11.79 31.25
C PHE A 127 40.08 -10.52 30.57
N ILE A 128 40.56 -9.34 31.00
CA ILE A 128 40.17 -8.03 30.46
C ILE A 128 41.39 -7.37 29.80
N PRO A 129 41.42 -7.22 28.46
CA PRO A 129 42.39 -6.37 27.77
C PRO A 129 41.89 -4.90 27.62
N PRO A 130 42.80 -3.92 27.45
CA PRO A 130 42.52 -2.51 27.74
C PRO A 130 41.86 -1.68 26.61
N SER A 131 41.39 -0.50 27.03
CA SER A 131 40.57 0.47 26.31
C SER A 131 41.08 0.91 24.92
N ARG A 132 40.18 0.95 23.93
CA ARG A 132 40.32 1.78 22.72
C ARG A 132 39.62 3.12 22.91
N VAL A 133 40.35 4.21 22.69
CA VAL A 133 39.81 5.58 22.71
C VAL A 133 38.94 5.81 21.45
N PRO A 134 37.68 6.25 21.56
CA PRO A 134 36.85 6.55 20.39
C PRO A 134 37.26 7.88 19.73
N SER A 135 37.49 7.84 18.43
CA SER A 135 37.75 9.04 17.61
C SER A 135 36.51 9.91 17.50
N SER A 136 36.61 11.17 17.90
CA SER A 136 35.56 12.19 17.79
C SER A 136 35.41 12.69 16.34
N ARG A 137 34.64 11.98 15.52
CA ARG A 137 34.12 12.55 14.27
C ARG A 137 33.00 13.55 14.58
N PRO A 138 33.01 14.76 14.00
CA PRO A 138 31.93 15.71 14.20
C PRO A 138 30.61 15.15 13.65
N ALA A 139 29.58 15.13 14.48
CA ALA A 139 28.26 14.65 14.09
C ALA A 139 27.62 15.64 13.09
N VAL A 140 27.51 15.22 11.83
CA VAL A 140 26.68 15.92 10.84
C VAL A 140 25.24 15.88 11.34
N ARG A 141 24.70 17.04 11.75
CA ARG A 141 23.30 17.14 12.14
C ARG A 141 22.43 16.70 10.96
N PRO A 142 21.47 15.77 11.15
CA PRO A 142 20.54 15.42 10.08
C PRO A 142 19.75 16.67 9.69
N ASN A 143 19.79 17.00 8.40
CA ASN A 143 19.11 18.18 7.87
C ASN A 143 17.61 18.01 8.09
N ARG A 144 16.98 18.88 8.89
CA ARG A 144 15.54 18.79 9.18
C ARG A 144 14.80 18.98 7.86
N PRO A 145 14.01 18.00 7.36
CA PRO A 145 13.30 18.17 6.11
C PRO A 145 12.39 19.40 6.23
N ALA A 146 12.44 20.27 5.22
CA ALA A 146 11.64 21.48 5.19
C ALA A 146 10.16 21.11 5.35
N ALA A 147 9.43 21.87 6.18
CA ALA A 147 8.02 21.63 6.41
C ALA A 147 7.26 21.76 5.08
N VAL A 148 6.72 20.65 4.59
CA VAL A 148 5.82 20.64 3.45
C VAL A 148 4.61 21.52 3.82
N PRO A 149 4.16 22.45 2.95
CA PRO A 149 2.99 23.26 3.25
C PRO A 149 1.81 22.35 3.60
N ALA A 150 1.12 22.66 4.70
CA ALA A 150 0.07 21.82 5.25
C ALA A 150 -1.15 21.79 4.33
N VAL A 151 -1.23 20.78 3.47
CA VAL A 151 -2.43 20.47 2.70
C VAL A 151 -3.51 19.98 3.69
N PRO A 152 -4.74 20.52 3.67
CA PRO A 152 -5.84 20.02 4.50
C PRO A 152 -6.07 18.52 4.30
N GLU A 153 -6.54 17.82 5.33
CA GLU A 153 -6.91 16.41 5.19
C GLU A 153 -8.16 16.30 4.29
N PRO A 154 -8.08 15.57 3.16
CA PRO A 154 -9.26 15.30 2.35
C PRO A 154 -10.06 14.14 2.94
N GLU A 155 -11.38 14.19 2.79
CA GLU A 155 -12.23 13.03 3.06
C GLU A 155 -11.86 11.88 2.12
N LEU A 156 -11.60 10.68 2.66
CA LEU A 156 -11.17 9.53 1.86
C LEU A 156 -12.25 8.43 1.89
N SER A 157 -12.78 8.11 0.71
CA SER A 157 -13.67 6.96 0.47
C SER A 157 -13.00 5.99 -0.48
N ILE A 158 -13.02 4.69 -0.16
CA ILE A 158 -12.43 3.63 -0.96
C ILE A 158 -13.49 2.55 -1.22
N ALA A 159 -13.80 2.32 -2.48
CA ALA A 159 -14.46 1.11 -2.96
C ALA A 159 -13.41 0.12 -3.47
N ALA A 160 -13.69 -1.18 -3.40
CA ALA A 160 -12.81 -2.21 -3.96
C ALA A 160 -13.62 -3.26 -4.71
N SER A 161 -13.01 -3.89 -5.72
CA SER A 161 -13.59 -5.04 -6.42
C SER A 161 -12.52 -6.06 -6.77
N ASP A 162 -12.79 -7.34 -6.51
CA ASP A 162 -11.98 -8.45 -6.99
C ASP A 162 -12.82 -9.75 -7.10
N PRO A 163 -12.93 -10.37 -8.30
CA PRO A 163 -13.81 -11.52 -8.50
C PRO A 163 -13.26 -12.84 -7.93
N PHE A 164 -12.00 -12.88 -7.47
CA PHE A 164 -11.33 -14.12 -7.05
C PHE A 164 -10.88 -14.11 -5.58
N THR A 165 -10.64 -12.91 -5.03
CA THR A 165 -10.00 -12.74 -3.71
C THR A 165 -10.75 -11.76 -2.78
N SER A 166 -12.00 -11.38 -3.13
CA SER A 166 -12.90 -10.58 -2.28
C SER A 166 -12.96 -11.07 -0.82
N ARG A 167 -12.96 -12.39 -0.60
CA ARG A 167 -12.92 -13.02 0.73
C ARG A 167 -11.63 -12.69 1.49
N ALA A 168 -10.47 -12.81 0.85
CA ALA A 168 -9.18 -12.51 1.45
C ALA A 168 -9.03 -11.00 1.75
N TYR A 169 -9.52 -10.14 0.85
CA TYR A 169 -9.63 -8.70 1.08
C TYR A 169 -10.46 -8.38 2.34
N ARG A 170 -11.70 -8.89 2.40
CA ARG A 170 -12.62 -8.67 3.54
C ARG A 170 -12.01 -9.18 4.85
N ALA A 171 -11.36 -10.35 4.82
CA ALA A 171 -10.72 -10.94 6.00
C ALA A 171 -9.48 -10.14 6.49
N ARG A 172 -8.70 -9.53 5.59
CA ARG A 172 -7.52 -8.74 5.95
C ARG A 172 -7.87 -7.33 6.44
N LEU A 173 -8.81 -6.67 5.76
CA LEU A 173 -9.06 -5.23 5.94
C LEU A 173 -10.36 -4.91 6.70
N GLY A 174 -11.29 -5.85 6.84
CA GLY A 174 -12.62 -5.60 7.41
C GLY A 174 -13.51 -4.69 6.55
N LEU A 175 -13.09 -4.39 5.32
CA LEU A 175 -13.79 -3.51 4.38
C LEU A 175 -14.59 -4.32 3.34
N PRO A 176 -15.70 -3.77 2.81
CA PRO A 176 -16.43 -4.39 1.72
C PRO A 176 -15.57 -4.44 0.45
N CYS A 177 -15.82 -5.46 -0.37
CA CYS A 177 -15.21 -5.66 -1.68
C CYS A 177 -16.28 -6.27 -2.58
N LEU A 178 -16.47 -5.69 -3.77
CA LEU A 178 -17.35 -6.20 -4.80
C LEU A 178 -16.70 -7.40 -5.51
N GLU A 179 -17.50 -8.18 -6.22
CA GLU A 179 -17.04 -9.37 -6.95
C GLU A 179 -17.13 -9.16 -8.48
N LEU A 180 -17.02 -7.91 -8.92
CA LEU A 180 -17.03 -7.55 -10.34
C LEU A 180 -15.67 -7.86 -10.97
N SER A 181 -15.70 -8.57 -12.10
CA SER A 181 -14.54 -8.78 -12.96
C SER A 181 -14.26 -7.57 -13.88
N PHE A 182 -13.13 -7.59 -14.58
CA PHE A 182 -12.88 -6.62 -15.66
C PHE A 182 -13.95 -6.67 -16.77
N SER A 183 -14.56 -7.82 -17.02
CA SER A 183 -15.65 -7.96 -18.00
C SER A 183 -16.93 -7.30 -17.50
N ASP A 184 -17.25 -7.44 -16.21
CA ASP A 184 -18.41 -6.79 -15.59
C ASP A 184 -18.27 -5.26 -15.58
N VAL A 185 -17.06 -4.75 -15.29
CA VAL A 185 -16.76 -3.32 -15.37
C VAL A 185 -16.83 -2.82 -16.82
N ALA A 186 -16.29 -3.55 -17.79
CA ALA A 186 -16.41 -3.21 -19.21
C ALA A 186 -17.87 -3.23 -19.71
N ALA A 187 -18.73 -4.05 -19.09
CA ALA A 187 -20.17 -4.11 -19.34
C ALA A 187 -20.98 -3.04 -18.56
N GLY A 188 -20.33 -2.06 -17.93
CA GLY A 188 -21.00 -0.94 -17.27
C GLY A 188 -21.57 -1.22 -15.87
N LYS A 189 -21.33 -2.41 -15.30
CA LYS A 189 -21.87 -2.82 -13.99
C LYS A 189 -21.18 -2.17 -12.77
N LEU A 190 -20.25 -1.25 -12.99
CA LEU A 190 -19.51 -0.58 -11.91
C LEU A 190 -20.44 0.41 -11.19
N PRO A 191 -20.70 0.26 -9.88
CA PRO A 191 -21.52 1.20 -9.12
C PRO A 191 -20.89 2.59 -9.04
N ALA A 192 -21.73 3.59 -8.73
CA ALA A 192 -21.24 4.92 -8.38
C ALA A 192 -20.41 4.89 -7.08
N PRO A 193 -19.46 5.82 -6.87
CA PRO A 193 -18.71 5.92 -5.62
C PRO A 193 -19.65 6.10 -4.41
N GLY A 194 -19.59 5.17 -3.46
CA GLY A 194 -20.45 5.13 -2.27
C GLY A 194 -21.74 4.32 -2.44
N ALA A 195 -22.08 3.89 -3.67
CA ALA A 195 -23.13 2.91 -3.93
C ALA A 195 -22.56 1.47 -3.86
N ILE A 196 -23.46 0.51 -3.63
CA ILE A 196 -23.16 -0.93 -3.63
C ILE A 196 -23.82 -1.60 -4.84
N GLU A 197 -25.05 -1.16 -5.18
CA GLU A 197 -25.79 -1.60 -6.37
C GLU A 197 -25.29 -0.90 -7.64
N PRO A 198 -25.35 -1.56 -8.82
CA PRO A 198 -25.11 -0.94 -10.11
C PRO A 198 -26.02 0.28 -10.34
N PRO A 199 -25.62 1.24 -11.21
CA PRO A 199 -26.49 2.36 -11.58
C PRO A 199 -27.76 1.86 -12.26
N GLU A 200 -28.91 2.38 -11.83
CA GLU A 200 -30.21 2.11 -12.48
C GLU A 200 -30.27 2.79 -13.87
N GLU A 201 -31.05 2.22 -14.79
CA GLU A 201 -31.27 2.80 -16.12
C GLU A 201 -32.04 4.12 -16.01
N GLY A 202 -31.34 5.25 -16.15
CA GLY A 202 -31.92 6.60 -16.11
C GLY A 202 -31.37 7.52 -15.00
N ASP A 203 -30.36 7.11 -14.23
CA ASP A 203 -29.67 8.02 -13.30
C ASP A 203 -28.72 8.97 -14.07
N ASP A 204 -29.17 10.21 -14.28
CA ASP A 204 -28.43 11.25 -15.03
C ASP A 204 -27.16 11.75 -14.32
N GLU A 205 -27.02 11.58 -12.99
CA GLU A 205 -25.86 12.10 -12.24
C GLU A 205 -24.71 11.09 -12.18
N VAL A 206 -23.87 11.06 -13.22
CA VAL A 206 -22.65 10.24 -13.27
C VAL A 206 -21.62 10.69 -12.23
N LYS A 207 -21.71 10.16 -11.01
CA LYS A 207 -20.74 10.37 -9.94
C LYS A 207 -19.41 9.66 -10.29
N LEU A 208 -18.34 10.45 -10.45
CA LEU A 208 -17.02 9.95 -10.84
C LEU A 208 -16.20 9.48 -9.63
N TYR A 209 -15.43 8.41 -9.83
CA TYR A 209 -14.23 8.14 -9.03
C TYR A 209 -13.15 9.16 -9.36
N ASP A 210 -12.45 9.66 -8.35
CA ASP A 210 -11.29 10.52 -8.57
C ASP A 210 -10.11 9.68 -9.07
N ILE A 211 -9.87 8.52 -8.46
CA ILE A 211 -8.74 7.65 -8.79
C ILE A 211 -9.20 6.19 -8.89
N VAL A 212 -8.91 5.54 -10.01
CA VAL A 212 -8.94 4.07 -10.13
C VAL A 212 -7.51 3.56 -10.02
N VAL A 213 -7.27 2.62 -9.10
CA VAL A 213 -6.00 1.90 -8.96
C VAL A 213 -6.19 0.49 -9.50
N ILE A 214 -5.30 0.06 -10.40
CA ILE A 214 -5.21 -1.33 -10.85
C ILE A 214 -3.80 -1.83 -10.55
N SER A 215 -3.66 -2.56 -9.43
CA SER A 215 -2.36 -3.02 -8.96
C SER A 215 -2.06 -4.43 -9.45
N PHE A 216 -0.99 -4.58 -10.23
CA PHE A 216 -0.47 -5.86 -10.76
C PHE A 216 -1.44 -6.69 -11.61
N ALA A 217 -2.71 -6.30 -11.80
CA ALA A 217 -3.75 -7.14 -12.39
C ALA A 217 -4.06 -6.87 -13.88
N LEU A 218 -3.75 -5.69 -14.44
CA LEU A 218 -4.18 -5.33 -15.81
C LEU A 218 -3.58 -6.24 -16.92
N HIS A 219 -2.56 -7.03 -16.61
CA HIS A 219 -1.99 -8.02 -17.53
C HIS A 219 -2.85 -9.29 -17.69
N LEU A 220 -3.89 -9.46 -16.87
CA LEU A 220 -4.87 -10.55 -16.96
C LEU A 220 -5.88 -10.33 -18.10
N VAL A 221 -5.93 -9.13 -18.67
CA VAL A 221 -6.73 -8.82 -19.86
C VAL A 221 -5.87 -9.08 -21.09
N GLU A 222 -6.06 -10.23 -21.72
CA GLU A 222 -5.17 -10.70 -22.79
C GLU A 222 -5.50 -10.06 -24.15
N SER A 223 -6.78 -9.82 -24.45
CA SER A 223 -7.17 -9.15 -25.69
C SER A 223 -7.04 -7.63 -25.60
N SER A 224 -6.52 -7.03 -26.67
CA SER A 224 -6.56 -5.56 -26.84
C SER A 224 -7.97 -4.99 -26.96
N SER A 225 -8.96 -5.78 -27.41
CA SER A 225 -10.36 -5.33 -27.49
C SER A 225 -11.04 -5.29 -26.11
N GLU A 226 -10.78 -6.29 -25.26
CA GLU A 226 -11.28 -6.34 -23.89
C GLU A 226 -10.62 -5.25 -23.04
N LEU A 227 -9.30 -5.05 -23.21
CA LEU A 227 -8.58 -3.98 -22.54
C LEU A 227 -9.09 -2.60 -22.96
N TRP A 228 -9.37 -2.41 -24.25
CA TRP A 228 -10.01 -1.20 -24.74
C TRP A 228 -11.40 -0.99 -24.14
N ALA A 229 -12.25 -2.02 -24.11
CA ALA A 229 -13.61 -1.91 -23.57
C ALA A 229 -13.62 -1.56 -22.07
N LEU A 230 -12.76 -2.22 -21.28
CA LEU A 230 -12.54 -1.89 -19.86
C LEU A 230 -12.10 -0.44 -19.68
N LEU A 231 -11.09 0.00 -20.44
CA LEU A 231 -10.54 1.35 -20.33
C LEU A 231 -11.53 2.41 -20.82
N ALA A 232 -12.34 2.12 -21.85
CA ALA A 232 -13.37 3.02 -22.35
C ALA A 232 -14.47 3.27 -21.32
N GLU A 233 -14.94 2.24 -20.61
CA GLU A 233 -15.94 2.41 -19.55
C GLU A 233 -15.34 3.08 -18.30
N LEU A 234 -14.14 2.68 -17.86
CA LEU A 234 -13.42 3.39 -16.79
C LEU A 234 -13.19 4.88 -17.14
N GLY A 235 -12.96 5.20 -18.42
CA GLY A 235 -12.78 6.57 -18.88
C GLY A 235 -13.99 7.47 -18.61
N LYS A 236 -15.21 6.91 -18.67
CA LYS A 236 -16.45 7.61 -18.32
C LYS A 236 -16.63 7.72 -16.81
N ARG A 237 -16.19 6.71 -16.04
CA ARG A 237 -16.43 6.57 -14.59
C ARG A 237 -15.37 7.19 -13.70
N ALA A 238 -14.21 7.57 -14.24
CA ALA A 238 -13.07 8.01 -13.45
C ALA A 238 -12.30 9.19 -14.04
N ARG A 239 -11.67 9.98 -13.17
CA ARG A 239 -10.81 11.11 -13.56
C ARG A 239 -9.37 10.64 -13.78
N TRP A 240 -8.81 9.88 -12.85
CA TRP A 240 -7.44 9.36 -12.90
C TRP A 240 -7.38 7.84 -12.89
N LEU A 241 -6.38 7.29 -13.59
CA LEU A 241 -6.06 5.87 -13.61
C LEU A 241 -4.59 5.67 -13.22
N VAL A 242 -4.39 4.86 -12.19
CA VAL A 242 -3.10 4.48 -11.63
C VAL A 242 -2.88 3.00 -11.88
N ILE A 243 -1.88 2.66 -12.68
CA ILE A 243 -1.52 1.27 -12.98
C ILE A 243 -0.15 0.98 -12.37
N THR A 244 -0.06 -0.06 -11.54
CA THR A 244 1.23 -0.54 -11.03
C THR A 244 1.57 -1.91 -11.59
N SER A 245 2.81 -2.10 -12.04
CA SER A 245 3.27 -3.36 -12.62
C SER A 245 4.78 -3.56 -12.43
N PRO A 246 5.29 -4.80 -12.49
CA PRO A 246 6.73 -5.07 -12.43
C PRO A 246 7.40 -4.87 -13.81
N HIS A 247 6.59 -4.70 -14.86
CA HIS A 247 6.98 -4.62 -16.27
C HIS A 247 6.18 -3.55 -17.01
N LYS A 248 6.63 -3.18 -18.22
CA LYS A 248 6.04 -2.12 -19.04
C LYS A 248 4.65 -2.44 -19.65
N LYS A 249 4.19 -3.70 -19.60
CA LYS A 249 2.88 -4.12 -20.15
C LYS A 249 1.72 -3.98 -19.14
N PRO A 250 0.46 -3.87 -19.61
CA PRO A 250 0.06 -3.64 -21.00
C PRO A 250 0.33 -2.19 -21.43
N GLU A 251 0.37 -1.93 -22.73
CA GLU A 251 0.52 -0.58 -23.29
C GLU A 251 -0.88 0.02 -23.54
N ILE A 252 -1.08 1.27 -23.16
CA ILE A 252 -2.33 2.01 -23.38
C ILE A 252 -2.09 3.01 -24.50
N LYS A 253 -2.88 2.91 -25.58
CA LYS A 253 -2.81 3.82 -26.72
C LYS A 253 -3.45 5.16 -26.35
N SER A 254 -2.86 6.27 -26.79
CA SER A 254 -3.42 7.61 -26.58
C SER A 254 -4.84 7.76 -27.15
N SER A 255 -5.15 7.08 -28.25
CA SER A 255 -6.49 7.06 -28.87
C SER A 255 -7.55 6.29 -28.08
N TRP A 256 -7.26 5.82 -26.86
CA TRP A 256 -8.20 5.11 -25.99
C TRP A 256 -8.83 6.00 -24.91
N GLY A 257 -8.77 7.32 -25.06
CA GLY A 257 -9.38 8.28 -24.12
C GLY A 257 -8.62 8.46 -22.80
N TRP A 258 -7.35 8.02 -22.76
CA TRP A 258 -6.48 8.11 -21.59
C TRP A 258 -5.17 8.82 -21.95
N ARG A 259 -5.01 10.05 -21.45
CA ARG A 259 -3.77 10.82 -21.60
C ARG A 259 -2.76 10.40 -20.55
N ARG A 260 -1.57 9.97 -20.98
CA ARG A 260 -0.45 9.68 -20.08
C ARG A 260 -0.04 10.95 -19.35
N TRP A 261 0.19 10.86 -18.04
CA TRP A 261 0.56 12.00 -17.19
C TRP A 261 1.98 11.87 -16.63
N GLU A 262 2.65 13.00 -16.40
CA GLU A 262 3.91 13.06 -15.68
C GLU A 262 3.67 13.26 -14.16
N PRO A 263 3.89 12.24 -13.30
CA PRO A 263 3.62 12.32 -11.86
C PRO A 263 4.75 13.03 -11.08
N SER A 264 5.35 14.06 -11.68
CA SER A 264 6.43 14.86 -11.08
C SER A 264 5.88 16.12 -10.39
N ALA A 265 6.77 17.05 -10.02
CA ALA A 265 6.36 18.38 -9.59
C ALA A 265 5.73 19.22 -10.73
N ALA A 266 5.97 18.87 -12.01
CA ALA A 266 5.39 19.55 -13.16
C ALA A 266 3.91 19.23 -13.36
N TRP A 267 3.48 18.00 -13.01
CA TRP A 267 2.09 17.54 -13.05
C TRP A 267 1.34 17.94 -14.32
N CYS A 268 1.86 17.48 -15.47
CA CYS A 268 1.43 17.86 -16.80
C CYS A 268 1.20 16.61 -17.69
N PRO A 269 0.63 16.78 -18.90
CA PRO A 269 0.66 15.72 -19.92
C PRO A 269 2.08 15.20 -20.15
N ALA A 270 2.21 13.90 -20.41
CA ALA A 270 3.49 13.28 -20.73
C ALA A 270 3.89 13.58 -22.19
N GLU A 271 4.63 14.66 -22.40
CA GLU A 271 5.07 15.12 -23.72
C GLU A 271 6.61 15.15 -23.87
N GLY A 272 7.11 14.89 -25.07
CA GLY A 272 8.54 14.98 -25.40
C GLY A 272 9.43 13.90 -24.77
N ARG A 273 10.38 14.32 -23.91
CA ARG A 273 11.28 13.43 -23.17
C ARG A 273 11.06 13.63 -21.67
N GLY A 274 10.53 12.60 -21.02
CA GLY A 274 10.15 12.65 -19.61
C GLY A 274 11.33 12.73 -18.64
N LYS A 275 11.05 13.23 -17.43
CA LYS A 275 12.04 13.55 -16.38
C LYS A 275 11.93 12.66 -15.12
N VAL A 276 11.08 11.63 -15.16
CA VAL A 276 10.67 10.79 -14.01
C VAL A 276 11.08 9.33 -14.22
N GLY A 277 11.47 8.64 -13.13
CA GLY A 277 11.74 7.20 -13.15
C GLY A 277 13.22 6.80 -13.24
N GLY A 278 14.14 7.76 -13.15
CA GLY A 278 15.58 7.49 -13.12
C GLY A 278 16.08 6.79 -14.39
N VAL A 279 17.08 5.91 -14.25
CA VAL A 279 17.70 5.17 -15.38
C VAL A 279 16.80 4.03 -15.89
N GLU A 280 15.83 3.56 -15.08
CA GLU A 280 15.02 2.37 -15.40
C GLU A 280 13.63 2.69 -15.99
N GLY A 281 13.12 3.91 -15.83
CA GLY A 281 11.78 4.34 -16.26
C GLY A 281 11.64 4.67 -17.75
N ASP A 282 10.43 5.03 -18.16
CA ASP A 282 10.10 5.59 -19.49
C ASP A 282 10.22 7.13 -19.55
N GLY A 283 10.60 7.79 -18.45
CA GLY A 283 10.56 9.24 -18.29
C GLY A 283 9.28 9.77 -17.59
N TYR A 284 8.25 8.94 -17.44
CA TYR A 284 6.94 9.33 -16.90
C TYR A 284 6.40 8.31 -15.86
N GLU A 285 7.19 7.31 -15.51
CA GLU A 285 6.94 6.29 -14.48
C GLU A 285 7.55 6.69 -13.14
N ILE A 286 6.85 6.46 -12.03
CA ILE A 286 7.51 6.33 -10.72
C ILE A 286 8.04 4.90 -10.64
N VAL A 287 9.36 4.72 -10.50
CA VAL A 287 9.99 3.39 -10.38
C VAL A 287 10.68 3.28 -9.02
N LEU A 288 10.14 2.43 -8.13
CA LEU A 288 10.71 2.17 -6.79
C LEU A 288 10.58 0.68 -6.45
N ASP A 289 11.64 0.08 -5.90
CA ASP A 289 11.73 -1.35 -5.53
C ASP A 289 11.19 -2.32 -6.61
N ARG A 290 11.54 -2.06 -7.89
CA ARG A 290 11.08 -2.81 -9.08
C ARG A 290 9.57 -2.68 -9.39
N VAL A 291 8.84 -1.80 -8.72
CA VAL A 291 7.45 -1.43 -9.05
C VAL A 291 7.45 -0.20 -9.92
N ARG A 292 6.78 -0.28 -11.06
CA ARG A 292 6.53 0.83 -11.98
C ARG A 292 5.10 1.30 -11.79
N LEU A 293 4.91 2.58 -11.48
CA LEU A 293 3.61 3.22 -11.44
C LEU A 293 3.46 4.16 -12.64
N ARG A 294 2.37 3.97 -13.38
CA ARG A 294 1.97 4.79 -14.51
C ARG A 294 0.67 5.50 -14.17
N LEU A 295 0.67 6.82 -14.37
CA LEU A 295 -0.48 7.69 -14.16
C LEU A 295 -1.03 8.11 -15.53
N TYR A 296 -2.37 8.10 -15.64
CA TYR A 296 -3.14 8.56 -16.77
C TYR A 296 -4.33 9.39 -16.28
N ARG A 297 -4.77 10.36 -17.07
CA ARG A 297 -6.02 11.11 -16.86
C ARG A 297 -7.00 10.81 -17.99
N SER A 298 -8.28 10.65 -17.64
CA SER A 298 -9.35 10.46 -18.62
C SER A 298 -9.52 11.74 -19.42
N GLU A 299 -9.58 11.61 -20.75
CA GLU A 299 -9.87 12.73 -21.65
C GLU A 299 -11.35 13.09 -21.65
N ALA A 300 -12.25 12.14 -21.34
CA ALA A 300 -13.68 12.40 -21.19
C ALA A 300 -14.00 13.26 -19.96
N ASN A 301 -13.13 13.22 -18.94
CA ASN A 301 -13.25 13.96 -17.68
C ASN A 301 -12.16 15.05 -17.51
N TRP A 302 -11.60 15.55 -18.63
CA TRP A 302 -10.63 16.66 -18.67
C TRP A 302 -11.25 17.90 -19.33
N ASN A 303 -11.42 18.99 -18.55
CA ASN A 303 -12.11 20.20 -19.01
C ASN A 303 -11.26 21.20 -19.82
N GLY A 304 -10.01 20.90 -20.17
CA GLY A 304 -9.27 21.68 -21.15
C GLY A 304 -8.75 23.04 -20.68
N GLU A 305 -7.91 23.07 -19.64
CA GLU A 305 -7.04 24.22 -19.30
C GLU A 305 -5.55 23.89 -19.56
#